data_AF-C9J9X1-F1
#
_entry.id   AF-C9J9X1-F1
#
_cell.length_a   1.000
_cell.length_b   1.000
_cell.length_c   1.000
_cell.angle_alpha   90.00
_cell.angle_beta   90.00
_cell.angle_gamma   90.00
#
_symmetry.space_group_name_H-M   'P 1'
#
loop_
_entity.id
_entity.type
_entity.pdbx_description
1 polymer ?
#
loop_
_entity_poly.entity_id
_entity_poly.type
_entity_poly.pdbx_seq_one_letter_code
_entity_poly.pdbx_strand_id
1 'polypeptide(L)'
;MKARAPPPPGKAATLHVHSDQKPPHDGALGSQQNLVRMKEALRASTMDVTVVLPSGLEKRSVLNGSHAMMDLLVELCLQNHLNPSHHALEIRSSETQQPLSFKPNTLIGTLNVHTVFLKEKVPEEKVKPGPPKVPEKSVRLVVNYLRTQKAVVRVSPEVPLQN
;
A
#
# COMPACT_ATOMS: atom_id res chain seq x y z
N MET A 1 10.48 -41.62 16.07
CA MET A 1 11.12 -40.38 16.59
C MET A 1 11.06 -39.34 15.47
N LYS A 2 10.43 -38.18 15.67
CA LYS A 2 10.35 -37.14 14.63
C LYS A 2 11.67 -36.35 14.61
N ALA A 3 12.31 -36.24 13.45
CA ALA A 3 13.55 -35.49 13.28
C ALA A 3 13.32 -34.00 13.58
N ARG A 4 14.23 -33.40 14.35
CA ARG A 4 14.21 -31.98 14.73
C ARG A 4 14.56 -31.12 13.51
N ALA A 5 13.92 -29.97 13.37
CA ALA A 5 14.17 -29.05 12.25
C ALA A 5 15.62 -28.53 12.24
N PRO A 6 16.22 -28.31 11.05
CA PRO A 6 17.58 -27.76 10.95
C PRO A 6 17.63 -26.30 11.41
N PRO A 7 18.76 -25.85 11.99
CA PRO A 7 18.92 -24.48 12.46
C PRO A 7 19.02 -23.47 11.30
N PRO A 8 18.65 -22.20 11.54
CA PRO A 8 18.73 -21.15 10.52
C PRO A 8 20.20 -20.79 10.19
N PRO A 9 20.48 -20.38 8.95
CA PRO A 9 21.83 -19.99 8.53
C PRO A 9 22.31 -18.73 9.28
N GLY A 10 23.48 -18.85 9.92
CA GLY A 10 24.11 -17.79 10.69
C GLY A 10 24.58 -16.61 9.83
N LYS A 11 24.49 -15.40 10.39
CA LYS A 11 24.98 -14.16 9.78
C LYS A 11 26.50 -14.23 9.60
N ALA A 12 26.98 -13.78 8.43
CA ALA A 12 28.39 -13.79 8.08
C ALA A 12 29.23 -12.96 9.06
N ALA A 13 30.37 -13.55 9.47
CA ALA A 13 31.36 -12.96 10.34
C ALA A 13 32.03 -11.75 9.67
N THR A 14 32.10 -10.63 10.39
CA THR A 14 33.01 -9.52 10.14
C THR A 14 34.46 -10.01 10.32
N LEU A 15 35.23 -10.04 9.24
CA LEU A 15 36.69 -10.16 9.29
C LEU A 15 37.32 -8.82 8.90
N HIS A 16 38.00 -8.26 9.89
CA HIS A 16 38.85 -7.09 9.82
C HIS A 16 40.28 -7.54 9.53
N VAL A 17 40.85 -7.22 8.36
CA VAL A 17 42.31 -7.22 8.11
C VAL A 17 42.67 -6.10 7.13
N HIS A 18 43.71 -5.34 7.50
CA HIS A 18 44.28 -4.15 6.87
C HIS A 18 45.22 -4.43 5.67
N SER A 19 45.42 -3.35 4.86
CA SER A 19 46.53 -3.00 3.94
C SER A 19 46.82 -3.93 2.75
N ASP A 20 47.06 -3.48 1.50
CA ASP A 20 47.69 -2.25 1.03
C ASP A 20 47.50 -2.06 -0.52
N GLN A 21 47.43 -0.80 -0.97
CA GLN A 21 47.71 -0.24 -2.32
C GLN A 21 46.85 -0.53 -3.60
N LYS A 22 45.99 0.46 -3.95
CA LYS A 22 45.77 1.21 -5.25
C LYS A 22 45.42 0.46 -6.57
N PRO A 23 44.64 1.06 -7.52
CA PRO A 23 43.53 2.04 -7.46
C PRO A 23 42.18 1.42 -7.92
N PRO A 24 41.00 1.95 -7.56
CA PRO A 24 39.76 1.44 -8.10
C PRO A 24 39.33 2.20 -9.35
N HIS A 25 38.98 1.42 -10.37
CA HIS A 25 38.21 1.80 -11.54
C HIS A 25 36.95 2.57 -11.15
N ASP A 26 36.87 3.80 -11.62
CA ASP A 26 35.69 4.66 -11.52
C ASP A 26 34.68 4.24 -12.60
N GLY A 27 33.46 3.88 -12.20
CA GLY A 27 32.42 3.52 -13.17
C GLY A 27 31.12 2.97 -12.60
N ALA A 28 31.11 2.41 -11.39
CA ALA A 28 29.89 1.86 -10.78
C ALA A 28 29.33 2.69 -9.61
N LEU A 29 30.12 3.63 -9.06
CA LEU A 29 29.73 4.40 -7.89
C LEU A 29 28.81 5.59 -8.23
N GLY A 30 28.86 6.12 -9.46
CA GLY A 30 28.08 7.29 -9.87
C GLY A 30 26.56 7.06 -9.90
N SER A 31 26.10 5.86 -10.29
CA SER A 31 24.66 5.56 -10.40
C SER A 31 23.97 5.42 -9.04
N GLN A 32 24.62 4.76 -8.08
CA GLN A 32 24.13 4.61 -6.71
C GLN A 32 24.13 5.95 -5.96
N GLN A 33 25.18 6.75 -6.11
CA GLN A 33 25.26 8.09 -5.53
C GLN A 33 24.21 9.03 -6.11
N ASN A 34 23.94 8.96 -7.41
CA ASN A 34 22.93 9.78 -8.06
C ASN A 34 21.52 9.38 -7.60
N LEU A 35 21.24 8.07 -7.44
CA LEU A 35 19.97 7.61 -6.88
C LEU A 35 19.78 8.04 -5.41
N VAL A 36 20.84 8.00 -4.60
CA VAL A 36 20.81 8.50 -3.21
C VAL A 36 20.57 10.01 -3.19
N ARG A 37 21.26 10.77 -4.06
CA ARG A 37 21.15 12.23 -4.15
C ARG A 37 19.80 12.71 -4.71
N MET A 38 19.25 12.02 -5.71
CA MET A 38 17.89 12.26 -6.21
C MET A 38 16.83 11.97 -5.13
N LYS A 39 17.01 10.87 -4.39
CA LYS A 39 16.15 10.51 -3.26
C LYS A 39 16.27 11.48 -2.08
N GLU A 40 17.44 12.07 -1.86
CA GLU A 40 17.67 13.15 -0.90
C GLU A 40 17.09 14.49 -1.36
N ALA A 41 17.19 14.82 -2.65
CA ALA A 41 16.55 16.00 -3.22
C ALA A 41 15.02 15.95 -3.07
N LEU A 42 14.44 14.77 -3.25
CA LEU A 42 13.02 14.55 -2.97
C LEU A 42 12.67 14.68 -1.49
N ARG A 43 13.64 14.43 -0.60
CA ARG A 43 13.47 14.53 0.86
C ARG A 43 13.59 15.95 1.40
N ALA A 44 14.27 16.84 0.67
CA ALA A 44 14.45 18.26 1.04
C ALA A 44 13.55 19.20 0.22
N SER A 45 12.76 18.68 -0.72
CA SER A 45 11.84 19.47 -1.52
C SER A 45 10.70 19.99 -0.65
N THR A 46 10.47 21.30 -0.65
CA THR A 46 9.27 21.92 -0.08
C THR A 46 8.36 22.35 -1.22
N MET A 47 7.05 22.18 -1.03
CA MET A 47 6.05 22.43 -2.07
C MET A 47 4.95 23.31 -1.50
N ASP A 48 4.52 24.27 -2.29
CA ASP A 48 3.38 25.14 -1.99
C ASP A 48 2.10 24.46 -2.49
N VAL A 49 1.17 24.22 -1.59
CA VAL A 49 -0.11 23.58 -1.88
C VAL A 49 -1.25 24.29 -1.18
N THR A 50 -2.41 24.23 -1.80
CA THR A 50 -3.64 24.73 -1.19
C THR A 50 -4.32 23.59 -0.44
N VAL A 51 -4.57 23.76 0.86
CA VAL A 51 -5.30 22.81 1.70
C VAL A 51 -6.72 23.34 1.88
N VAL A 52 -7.70 22.52 1.51
CA VAL A 52 -9.13 22.83 1.69
C VAL A 52 -9.66 21.97 2.83
N LEU A 53 -10.14 22.62 3.88
CA LEU A 53 -10.65 21.99 5.10
C LEU A 53 -12.13 21.61 4.95
N PRO A 54 -12.64 20.66 5.77
CA PRO A 54 -14.05 20.27 5.72
C PRO A 54 -15.00 21.42 6.12
N SER A 55 -14.50 22.45 6.81
CA SER A 55 -15.22 23.68 7.11
C SER A 55 -15.41 24.61 5.90
N GLY A 56 -14.85 24.27 4.73
CA GLY A 56 -14.84 25.11 3.54
C GLY A 56 -13.72 26.16 3.54
N LEU A 57 -12.86 26.18 4.56
CA LEU A 57 -11.73 27.09 4.62
C LEU A 57 -10.58 26.60 3.72
N GLU A 58 -10.11 27.47 2.83
CA GLU A 58 -8.92 27.22 2.02
C GLU A 58 -7.70 27.93 2.64
N LYS A 59 -6.59 27.21 2.77
CA LYS A 59 -5.34 27.70 3.34
C LYS A 59 -4.16 27.29 2.47
N ARG A 60 -3.32 28.26 2.13
CA ARG A 60 -2.06 28.01 1.44
C ARG A 60 -1.00 27.54 2.44
N SER A 61 -0.39 26.40 2.19
CA SER A 61 0.53 25.74 3.10
C SER A 61 1.77 25.25 2.37
N VAL A 62 2.93 25.37 3.02
CA VAL A 62 4.18 24.82 2.51
C VAL A 62 4.39 23.45 3.18
N LEU A 63 4.39 22.39 2.38
CA LEU A 63 4.59 21.02 2.86
C LEU A 63 5.96 20.50 2.46
N ASN A 64 6.50 19.60 3.28
CA ASN A 64 7.70 18.86 2.94
C ASN A 64 7.33 17.68 2.02
N GLY A 65 7.96 17.60 0.85
CA GLY A 65 7.75 16.52 -0.13
C GLY A 65 8.15 15.14 0.39
N SER A 66 8.93 15.07 1.47
CA SER A 66 9.29 13.82 2.16
C SER A 66 8.18 13.23 3.02
N HIS A 67 7.11 13.97 3.31
CA HIS A 67 6.02 13.44 4.12
C HIS A 67 5.20 12.42 3.32
N ALA A 68 4.84 11.33 4.00
CA ALA A 68 3.90 10.37 3.45
C ALA A 68 2.47 10.93 3.54
N MET A 69 1.61 10.48 2.63
CA MET A 69 0.20 10.91 2.56
C MET A 69 -0.55 10.72 3.87
N MET A 70 -0.32 9.62 4.60
CA MET A 70 -0.97 9.43 5.90
C MET A 70 -0.44 10.36 6.98
N ASP A 71 0.86 10.62 7.00
CA ASP A 71 1.45 11.53 7.98
C ASP A 71 0.87 12.93 7.79
N LEU A 72 0.68 13.36 6.53
CA LEU A 72 -0.02 14.60 6.21
C LEU A 72 -1.47 14.61 6.69
N LEU A 73 -2.22 13.51 6.48
CA LEU A 73 -3.61 13.42 6.98
C LEU A 73 -3.65 13.64 8.49
N VAL A 74 -2.76 12.96 9.22
CA VAL A 74 -2.69 13.06 10.68
C VAL A 74 -2.27 14.45 11.12
N GLU A 75 -1.27 15.06 10.48
CA GLU A 75 -0.80 16.41 10.78
C GLU A 75 -1.91 17.46 10.56
N LEU A 76 -2.60 17.41 9.42
CA LEU A 76 -3.72 18.31 9.13
C LEU A 76 -4.88 18.10 10.10
N CYS A 77 -5.18 16.85 10.46
CA CYS A 77 -6.21 16.57 11.46
C CYS A 77 -5.83 17.13 12.84
N LEU A 78 -4.58 16.95 13.26
CA LEU A 78 -4.07 17.46 14.52
C LEU A 78 -4.16 18.99 14.59
N GLN A 79 -3.77 19.69 13.53
CA GLN A 79 -3.80 21.16 13.46
C GLN A 79 -5.22 21.75 13.48
N ASN A 80 -6.22 20.99 13.04
CA ASN A 80 -7.60 21.44 12.94
C ASN A 80 -8.52 20.80 14.00
N HIS A 81 -7.95 20.08 14.97
CA HIS A 81 -8.70 19.33 15.99
C HIS A 81 -9.74 18.34 15.42
N LEU A 82 -9.41 17.73 14.28
CA LEU A 82 -10.24 16.74 13.59
C LEU A 82 -9.76 15.32 13.89
N ASN A 83 -10.65 14.33 13.75
CA ASN A 83 -10.29 12.93 13.95
C ASN A 83 -9.88 12.27 12.62
N PRO A 84 -8.64 11.74 12.49
CA PRO A 84 -8.16 11.13 11.25
C PRO A 84 -8.93 9.86 10.83
N SER A 85 -9.68 9.22 11.74
CA SER A 85 -10.52 8.05 11.40
C SER A 85 -11.80 8.43 10.66
N HIS A 86 -12.26 9.68 10.84
CA HIS A 86 -13.46 10.23 10.19
C HIS A 86 -13.12 11.13 9.00
N HIS A 87 -11.85 11.23 8.62
CA HIS A 87 -11.41 12.12 7.54
C HIS A 87 -10.55 11.37 6.54
N ALA A 88 -10.56 11.85 5.30
CA ALA A 88 -9.77 11.32 4.20
C ALA A 88 -9.18 12.47 3.38
N LEU A 89 -8.02 12.22 2.77
CA LEU A 89 -7.42 13.13 1.82
C LEU A 89 -7.88 12.81 0.40
N GLU A 90 -8.23 13.85 -0.36
CA GLU A 90 -8.33 13.82 -1.81
C GLU A 90 -7.33 14.80 -2.40
N ILE A 91 -6.54 14.34 -3.35
CA ILE A 91 -5.42 15.10 -3.91
C ILE A 91 -5.76 15.46 -5.35
N ARG A 92 -5.65 16.74 -5.72
CA ARG A 92 -5.80 17.18 -7.10
C ARG A 92 -4.45 17.53 -7.70
N SER A 93 -4.26 17.08 -8.94
CA SER A 93 -3.05 17.36 -9.71
C SER A 93 -2.98 18.84 -10.10
N SER A 94 -1.77 19.38 -10.25
CA SER A 94 -1.54 20.73 -10.79
C SER A 94 -1.88 20.84 -12.26
N GLU A 95 -1.61 19.78 -13.03
CA GLU A 95 -1.77 19.77 -14.49
C GLU A 95 -3.23 19.58 -14.92
N THR A 96 -3.91 18.58 -14.36
CA THR A 96 -5.25 18.17 -14.83
C THR A 96 -6.37 18.53 -13.87
N GLN A 97 -6.05 18.98 -12.65
CA GLN A 97 -7.02 19.24 -11.57
C GLN A 97 -7.93 18.03 -11.26
N GLN A 98 -7.53 16.83 -11.68
CA GLN A 98 -8.27 15.60 -11.45
C GLN A 98 -7.85 14.97 -10.11
N PRO A 99 -8.76 14.25 -9.43
CA PRO A 99 -8.43 13.46 -8.25
C PRO A 99 -7.37 12.39 -8.57
N LEU A 100 -6.31 12.36 -7.78
CA LEU A 100 -5.22 11.39 -7.86
C LEU A 100 -5.44 10.26 -6.87
N SER A 101 -5.29 9.03 -7.34
CA SER A 101 -5.16 7.86 -6.46
C SER A 101 -3.76 7.78 -5.90
N PHE A 102 -3.61 7.57 -4.59
CA PHE A 102 -2.31 7.44 -3.93
C PHE A 102 -2.35 6.33 -2.88
N LYS A 103 -1.17 5.86 -2.48
CA LYS A 103 -1.03 4.94 -1.35
C LYS A 103 -0.75 5.72 -0.06
N PRO A 104 -1.10 5.16 1.11
CA PRO A 104 -0.78 5.72 2.41
C PRO A 104 0.69 6.16 2.59
N ASN A 105 1.62 5.40 2.03
CA ASN A 105 3.07 5.59 2.12
C ASN A 105 3.66 6.37 0.94
N THR A 106 2.83 6.82 0.00
CA THR A 106 3.28 7.66 -1.11
C THR A 106 3.82 8.98 -0.53
N LEU A 107 4.97 9.42 -1.00
CA LEU A 107 5.53 10.71 -0.61
C LEU A 107 4.85 11.82 -1.41
N ILE A 108 4.47 12.91 -0.78
CA ILE A 108 3.77 14.03 -1.45
C ILE A 108 4.62 14.58 -2.60
N GLY A 109 5.94 14.66 -2.42
CA GLY A 109 6.86 15.17 -3.44
C GLY A 109 6.99 14.30 -4.69
N THR A 110 6.43 13.09 -4.68
CA THR A 110 6.31 12.24 -5.89
C THR A 110 5.06 12.53 -6.70
N LEU A 111 4.09 13.25 -6.13
CA LEU A 111 2.83 13.58 -6.74
C LEU A 111 2.86 15.04 -7.20
N ASN A 112 2.27 15.33 -8.36
CA ASN A 112 2.13 16.70 -8.87
C ASN A 112 0.97 17.41 -8.15
N VAL A 113 1.05 17.56 -6.83
CA VAL A 113 -0.04 18.09 -6.01
C VAL A 113 -0.18 19.60 -6.17
N HIS A 114 -1.42 20.06 -6.37
CA HIS A 114 -1.77 21.49 -6.28
C HIS A 114 -2.70 21.77 -5.11
N THR A 115 -3.72 20.92 -4.95
CA THR A 115 -4.72 21.08 -3.91
C THR A 115 -4.94 19.79 -3.15
N VAL A 116 -4.99 19.90 -1.83
CA VAL A 116 -5.26 18.83 -0.88
C VAL A 116 -6.61 19.11 -0.21
N PHE A 117 -7.60 18.27 -0.47
CA PHE A 117 -8.90 18.35 0.17
C PHE A 117 -8.93 17.40 1.36
N LEU A 118 -9.14 17.96 2.56
CA LEU A 118 -9.47 17.19 3.74
C LEU A 118 -10.98 17.04 3.80
N LYS A 119 -11.48 15.87 3.39
CA LYS A 119 -12.92 15.58 3.39
C LYS A 119 -13.30 14.78 4.61
N GLU A 120 -14.47 15.07 5.17
CA GLU A 120 -15.08 14.15 6.11
C GLU A 120 -15.39 12.86 5.34
N LYS A 121 -14.80 11.76 5.82
CA LYS A 121 -15.17 10.43 5.38
C LYS A 121 -16.56 10.23 5.93
N VAL A 122 -17.57 10.56 5.12
CA VAL A 122 -18.94 10.11 5.36
C VAL A 122 -18.79 8.62 5.66
N PRO A 123 -19.09 8.15 6.88
CA PRO A 123 -19.23 6.74 7.07
C PRO A 123 -20.32 6.39 6.08
N GLU A 124 -19.98 5.70 5.00
CA GLU A 124 -20.94 4.85 4.33
C GLU A 124 -21.48 4.02 5.48
N GLU A 125 -22.62 4.45 6.01
CA GLU A 125 -23.37 3.80 7.06
C GLU A 125 -23.36 2.37 6.59
N LYS A 126 -22.60 1.53 7.32
CA LYS A 126 -22.27 0.19 6.88
C LYS A 126 -23.55 -0.37 6.32
N VAL A 127 -23.66 -0.46 4.99
CA VAL A 127 -24.76 -1.15 4.36
C VAL A 127 -24.63 -2.49 5.03
N LYS A 128 -25.59 -2.78 5.93
CA LYS A 128 -25.53 -3.91 6.85
C LYS A 128 -24.93 -5.04 6.03
N PRO A 129 -23.77 -5.62 6.40
CA PRO A 129 -23.19 -6.69 5.61
C PRO A 129 -24.34 -7.63 5.33
N GLY A 130 -24.74 -7.73 4.06
CA GLY A 130 -25.96 -8.43 3.67
C GLY A 130 -25.93 -9.79 4.35
N PRO A 131 -27.10 -10.35 4.72
CA PRO A 131 -27.18 -11.56 5.53
C PRO A 131 -26.12 -12.55 5.04
N PRO A 132 -25.26 -13.08 5.96
CA PRO A 132 -24.09 -13.83 5.57
C PRO A 132 -24.50 -14.86 4.53
N LYS A 133 -23.91 -14.77 3.33
CA LYS A 133 -24.22 -15.68 2.23
C LYS A 133 -23.91 -17.08 2.72
N VAL A 134 -24.96 -17.78 3.15
CA VAL A 134 -24.83 -19.10 3.75
C VAL A 134 -24.25 -19.99 2.66
N PRO A 135 -23.13 -20.70 2.89
CA PRO A 135 -22.57 -21.57 1.88
C PRO A 135 -23.61 -22.58 1.41
N GLU A 136 -23.75 -22.74 0.11
CA GLU A 136 -24.63 -23.75 -0.48
C GLU A 136 -24.16 -25.14 -0.05
N LYS A 137 -25.07 -25.94 0.50
CA LYS A 137 -24.77 -27.32 0.90
C LYS A 137 -24.64 -28.18 -0.35
N SER A 138 -23.41 -28.58 -0.68
CA SER A 138 -23.12 -29.47 -1.82
C SER A 138 -22.48 -30.78 -1.36
N VAL A 139 -22.82 -31.89 -2.00
CA VAL A 139 -22.18 -33.21 -1.83
C VAL A 139 -21.23 -33.48 -3.00
N ARG A 140 -20.11 -34.16 -2.70
CA ARG A 140 -19.12 -34.57 -3.72
C ARG A 140 -19.54 -35.90 -4.33
N LEU A 141 -20.09 -35.87 -5.54
CA LEU A 141 -20.35 -37.04 -6.36
C LEU A 141 -19.07 -37.48 -7.07
N VAL A 142 -18.69 -38.74 -6.91
CA VAL A 142 -17.55 -39.35 -7.61
C VAL A 142 -18.07 -40.37 -8.60
N VAL A 143 -17.85 -40.13 -9.89
CA VAL A 143 -18.19 -41.04 -10.98
C VAL A 143 -16.94 -41.81 -11.38
N ASN A 144 -16.96 -43.14 -11.25
CA ASN A 144 -15.87 -43.99 -11.70
C ASN A 144 -16.14 -44.42 -13.15
N TYR A 145 -15.18 -44.16 -14.04
CA TYR A 145 -15.19 -44.67 -15.41
C TYR A 145 -14.31 -45.92 -15.51
N LEU A 146 -14.02 -46.34 -16.75
CA LEU A 146 -13.16 -47.49 -16.99
C LEU A 146 -11.74 -47.25 -16.45
N ARG A 147 -11.13 -48.32 -15.92
CA ARG A 147 -9.77 -48.35 -15.37
C ARG A 147 -9.58 -47.36 -14.22
N THR A 148 -8.70 -46.36 -14.39
CA THR A 148 -8.30 -45.40 -13.35
C THR A 148 -8.96 -44.03 -13.51
N GLN A 149 -9.85 -43.86 -14.50
CA GLN A 149 -10.52 -42.57 -14.74
C GLN A 149 -11.66 -42.33 -13.74
N LYS A 150 -11.70 -41.12 -13.18
CA LYS A 150 -12.75 -40.67 -12.25
C LYS A 150 -13.13 -39.23 -12.54
N ALA A 151 -14.42 -38.90 -12.54
CA ALA A 151 -14.90 -37.53 -12.48
C ALA A 151 -15.44 -37.20 -11.08
N VAL A 152 -15.30 -35.95 -10.69
CA VAL A 152 -15.75 -35.45 -9.39
C VAL A 152 -16.61 -34.22 -9.65
N VAL A 153 -17.86 -34.26 -9.22
CA VAL A 153 -18.84 -33.18 -9.42
C VAL A 153 -19.45 -32.81 -8.07
N ARG A 154 -19.71 -31.52 -7.86
CA ARG A 154 -20.49 -31.04 -6.71
C ARG A 154 -21.96 -30.99 -7.11
N VAL A 155 -22.81 -31.67 -6.34
CA VAL A 155 -24.26 -31.75 -6.58
C VAL A 155 -25.02 -31.31 -5.34
N SER A 156 -26.26 -30.83 -5.53
CA SER A 156 -27.17 -30.57 -4.42
C SER A 156 -27.68 -31.89 -3.84
N PRO A 157 -27.76 -32.05 -2.50
CA PRO A 157 -28.34 -33.23 -1.86
C PRO A 157 -29.88 -33.31 -1.98
N GLU A 158 -30.55 -32.21 -2.32
CA GLU A 158 -32.01 -32.11 -2.27
C GLU A 158 -32.70 -32.38 -3.62
N VAL A 159 -31.92 -32.45 -4.70
CA VAL A 159 -32.45 -32.62 -6.07
C VAL A 159 -31.99 -33.97 -6.65
N PRO A 160 -32.90 -34.81 -7.16
CA PRO A 160 -32.53 -36.05 -7.84
C PRO A 160 -31.66 -35.78 -9.09
N LEU A 161 -30.67 -36.64 -9.31
CA LEU A 161 -29.85 -36.60 -10.52
C LEU A 161 -30.69 -37.05 -11.73
N GLN A 162 -30.60 -36.31 -12.83
CA GLN A 162 -31.26 -36.62 -14.10
C GLN A 162 -30.24 -37.21 -15.08
N ASN A 163 -30.69 -38.12 -15.95
CA ASN A 163 -29.89 -38.73 -17.02
C ASN A 163 -30.18 -38.08 -18.36
#